data_AF-A0A960HEW3-F1
#
_entry.id   AF-A0A960HEW3-F1
#
_cell.length_a   1.000
_cell.length_b   1.000
_cell.length_c   1.000
_cell.angle_alpha   90.00
_cell.angle_beta   90.00
_cell.angle_gamma   90.00
#
_symmetry.space_group_name_H-M   'P 1'
#
loop_
_entity.id
_entity.type
_entity.pdbx_description
1 polymer ?
#
loop_
_entity_poly.entity_id
_entity_poly.type
_entity_poly.pdbx_seq_one_letter_code
_entity_poly.pdbx_strand_id
1 'polypeptide(L)'
;GHLVETDRSHLVAGYVGQTALKTQQALESALGGMLLIDEAYALARGGEDDFGREAIDTLVKFMEDHRDDLAIVAAGYPEEMADLIDANPGLKSRFTRTVHFPDYTDDELVAIFQLLGDRNRYLLSDDALAALRHLITIEPRTRGFGNARFVRNLFETAIAHQATRLAPLADPTDEQLTTLTADDIAPVDA
;
A
#
# COMPACT_ATOMS: atom_id res chain seq x y z
N GLY A 1 -14.92 -11.11 15.51
CA GLY A 1 -13.90 -10.07 15.63
C GLY A 1 -14.10 -9.02 14.57
N HIS A 2 -13.61 -7.83 14.84
CA HIS A 2 -13.54 -6.67 13.95
C HIS A 2 -12.08 -6.34 13.61
N LEU A 3 -11.88 -5.47 12.63
CA LEU A 3 -10.56 -4.94 12.26
C LEU A 3 -10.48 -3.48 12.72
N VAL A 4 -9.38 -3.13 13.38
CA VAL A 4 -8.98 -1.76 13.68
C VAL A 4 -7.68 -1.48 12.94
N GLU A 5 -7.65 -0.40 12.16
CA GLU A 5 -6.45 0.05 11.45
C GLU A 5 -5.84 1.25 12.17
N THR A 6 -4.52 1.29 12.25
CA THR A 6 -3.76 2.33 12.95
C THR A 6 -2.40 2.54 12.27
N ASP A 7 -1.74 3.63 12.59
CA ASP A 7 -0.37 3.96 12.18
C ASP A 7 0.40 4.60 13.35
N ARG A 8 1.64 5.04 13.11
CA ARG A 8 2.45 5.74 14.12
C ARG A 8 1.73 6.97 14.70
N SER A 9 1.02 7.75 13.90
CA SER A 9 0.36 8.98 14.36
C SER A 9 -0.78 8.69 15.34
N HIS A 10 -1.35 7.50 15.28
CA HIS A 10 -2.40 7.04 16.18
C HIS A 10 -1.86 6.32 17.43
N LEU A 11 -0.63 5.82 17.40
CA LEU A 11 0.00 5.14 18.55
C LEU A 11 0.88 6.10 19.38
N VAL A 12 1.57 7.02 18.72
CA VAL A 12 2.56 7.90 19.35
C VAL A 12 1.95 9.28 19.64
N ALA A 13 2.21 9.81 20.83
CA ALA A 13 1.83 11.16 21.23
C ALA A 13 3.03 12.12 21.12
N GLY A 14 2.75 13.43 21.02
CA GLY A 14 3.79 14.46 20.94
C GLY A 14 4.40 14.87 22.29
N TYR A 15 3.95 14.27 23.40
CA TYR A 15 4.32 14.65 24.75
C TYR A 15 4.71 13.41 25.59
N VAL A 16 5.69 13.60 26.47
CA VAL A 16 6.22 12.57 27.37
C VAL A 16 5.09 11.93 28.19
N GLY A 17 5.07 10.59 28.23
CA GLY A 17 4.16 9.79 29.07
C GLY A 17 2.73 9.68 28.57
N GLN A 18 2.41 10.22 27.39
CA GLN A 18 1.10 10.05 26.76
C GLN A 18 1.07 8.91 25.73
N THR A 19 2.23 8.47 25.27
CA THR A 19 2.32 7.45 24.21
C THR A 19 1.87 6.09 24.69
N ALA A 20 2.23 5.67 25.91
CA ALA A 20 1.73 4.41 26.47
C ALA A 20 0.20 4.39 26.54
N LEU A 21 -0.43 5.46 27.04
CA LEU A 21 -1.89 5.56 27.13
C LEU A 21 -2.55 5.51 25.76
N LYS A 22 -2.02 6.26 24.79
CA LYS A 22 -2.56 6.32 23.43
C LYS A 22 -2.43 4.98 22.71
N THR A 23 -1.27 4.34 22.83
CA THR A 23 -1.03 2.99 22.30
C THR A 23 -1.97 1.97 22.93
N GLN A 24 -2.13 2.02 24.26
CA GLN A 24 -3.04 1.13 24.99
C GLN A 24 -4.49 1.30 24.54
N GLN A 25 -4.97 2.53 24.35
CA GLN A 25 -6.33 2.79 23.86
C GLN A 25 -6.57 2.18 22.48
N ALA A 26 -5.60 2.28 21.57
CA ALA A 26 -5.69 1.66 20.25
C ALA A 26 -5.75 0.12 20.36
N LEU A 27 -4.93 -0.47 21.22
CA LEU A 27 -4.91 -1.91 21.48
C LEU A 27 -6.21 -2.42 22.10
N GLU A 28 -6.71 -1.73 23.13
CA GLU A 28 -7.99 -2.04 23.79
C GLU A 28 -9.15 -1.99 22.80
N SER A 29 -9.14 -1.03 21.86
CA SER A 29 -10.17 -0.93 20.84
C SER A 29 -10.23 -2.13 19.89
N ALA A 30 -9.14 -2.91 19.78
CA ALA A 30 -9.02 -4.07 18.89
C ALA A 30 -9.25 -5.42 19.59
N LEU A 31 -9.43 -5.44 20.92
CA LEU A 31 -9.69 -6.67 21.68
C LEU A 31 -10.90 -7.45 21.15
N GLY A 32 -10.77 -8.77 21.05
CA GLY A 32 -11.74 -9.66 20.42
C GLY A 32 -11.68 -9.68 18.88
N GLY A 33 -10.70 -8.99 18.29
CA GLY A 33 -10.52 -8.80 16.85
C GLY A 33 -9.06 -8.73 16.43
N MET A 34 -8.77 -7.83 15.49
CA MET A 34 -7.46 -7.63 14.90
C MET A 34 -7.06 -6.15 14.88
N LEU A 35 -5.82 -5.86 15.25
CA LEU A 35 -5.19 -4.57 15.01
C LEU A 35 -4.23 -4.67 13.81
N LEU A 36 -4.43 -3.85 12.79
CA LEU A 36 -3.50 -3.66 11.68
C LEU A 36 -2.72 -2.36 11.89
N ILE A 37 -1.39 -2.46 11.97
CA ILE A 37 -0.48 -1.32 12.10
C ILE A 37 0.20 -1.13 10.74
N ASP A 38 -0.21 -0.11 9.99
CA ASP A 38 0.43 0.23 8.72
C ASP A 38 1.74 1.01 8.94
N GLU A 39 2.69 0.80 8.03
CA GLU A 39 4.07 1.29 8.12
C GLU A 39 4.68 1.16 9.52
N ALA A 40 4.52 0.00 10.16
CA ALA A 40 4.83 -0.22 11.57
C ALA A 40 6.30 0.08 11.92
N TYR A 41 7.20 -0.03 10.94
CA TYR A 41 8.61 0.33 11.10
C TYR A 41 8.81 1.79 11.52
N ALA A 42 7.83 2.65 11.26
CA ALA A 42 7.86 4.04 11.67
C ALA A 42 7.97 4.16 13.20
N LEU A 43 7.47 3.20 13.98
CA LEU A 43 7.60 3.18 15.44
C LEU A 43 9.05 3.04 15.92
N ALA A 44 9.92 2.40 15.13
CA ALA A 44 11.34 2.24 15.44
C ALA A 44 12.22 3.37 14.89
N ARG A 45 11.67 4.26 14.04
CA ARG A 45 12.39 5.44 13.54
C ARG A 45 12.50 6.49 14.65
N GLY A 46 13.70 6.93 14.99
CA GLY A 46 13.94 7.95 16.01
C GLY A 46 15.26 7.75 16.77
N GLY A 47 15.68 8.75 17.53
CA GLY A 47 16.80 8.64 18.49
C GLY A 47 16.31 8.15 19.86
N GLU A 48 17.19 8.17 20.88
CA GLU A 48 16.83 7.71 22.23
C GLU A 48 15.69 8.52 22.89
N ASP A 49 15.48 9.77 22.47
CA ASP A 49 14.42 10.66 22.98
C ASP A 49 13.07 10.51 22.24
N ASP A 50 12.94 9.54 21.32
CA ASP A 50 11.70 9.36 20.56
C ASP A 50 10.67 8.49 21.28
N PHE A 51 9.43 8.94 21.26
CA PHE A 51 8.31 8.31 21.94
C PHE A 51 7.87 6.98 21.28
N GLY A 52 8.37 6.66 20.08
CA GLY A 52 8.08 5.40 19.39
C GLY A 52 8.49 4.15 20.19
N ARG A 53 9.58 4.23 20.97
CA ARG A 53 10.04 3.11 21.81
C ARG A 53 9.05 2.79 22.93
N GLU A 54 8.43 3.80 23.53
CA GLU A 54 7.37 3.63 24.54
C GLU A 54 6.15 2.91 23.95
N ALA A 55 5.79 3.22 22.70
CA ALA A 55 4.73 2.51 21.98
C ALA A 55 5.08 1.03 21.74
N ILE A 56 6.33 0.75 21.33
CA ILE A 56 6.81 -0.63 21.13
C ILE A 56 6.77 -1.43 22.44
N ASP A 57 7.26 -0.86 23.54
CA ASP A 57 7.27 -1.55 24.83
C ASP A 57 5.84 -1.83 25.33
N THR A 58 4.94 -0.86 25.14
CA THR A 58 3.50 -1.02 25.45
C THR A 58 2.87 -2.11 24.59
N LEU A 59 3.16 -2.13 23.29
CA LEU A 59 2.69 -3.14 22.34
C LEU A 59 3.16 -4.54 22.75
N VAL A 60 4.45 -4.74 23.00
CA VAL A 60 5.04 -6.03 23.39
C VAL A 60 4.40 -6.58 24.67
N LYS A 61 4.18 -5.71 25.66
CA LYS A 61 3.53 -6.10 26.92
C LYS A 61 2.08 -6.52 26.67
N PHE A 62 1.32 -5.72 25.93
CA PHE A 62 -0.08 -6.00 25.67
C PHE A 62 -0.28 -7.29 24.85
N MET A 63 0.61 -7.57 23.89
CA MET A 63 0.63 -8.82 23.13
C MET A 63 0.82 -10.04 24.03
N GLU A 64 1.61 -9.92 25.11
CA GLU A 64 1.79 -11.01 26.08
C GLU A 64 0.53 -11.21 26.92
N ASP A 65 -0.05 -10.11 27.42
CA ASP A 65 -1.20 -10.12 28.32
C ASP A 65 -2.51 -10.57 27.61
N HIS A 66 -2.65 -10.30 26.31
CA HIS A 66 -3.87 -10.51 25.53
C HIS A 66 -3.71 -11.45 24.32
N ARG A 67 -2.76 -12.39 24.40
CA ARG A 67 -2.44 -13.31 23.27
C ARG A 67 -3.60 -14.15 22.76
N ASP A 68 -4.61 -14.41 23.61
CA ASP A 68 -5.77 -15.25 23.28
C ASP A 68 -6.94 -14.41 22.73
N ASP A 69 -6.90 -13.08 22.88
CA ASP A 69 -8.01 -12.16 22.59
C ASP A 69 -7.70 -11.16 21.46
N LEU A 70 -6.45 -11.04 21.02
CA LEU A 70 -6.02 -10.05 20.02
C LEU A 70 -5.05 -10.64 19.00
N ALA A 71 -5.36 -10.45 17.71
CA ALA A 71 -4.39 -10.62 16.63
C ALA A 71 -3.79 -9.27 16.23
N ILE A 72 -2.47 -9.18 16.06
CA ILE A 72 -1.80 -7.97 15.56
C ILE A 72 -1.08 -8.30 14.25
N VAL A 73 -1.35 -7.49 13.23
CA VAL A 73 -0.66 -7.51 11.94
C VAL A 73 0.11 -6.22 11.80
N ALA A 74 1.42 -6.32 11.59
CA ALA A 74 2.27 -5.17 11.30
C ALA A 74 2.66 -5.23 9.82
N ALA A 75 2.39 -4.15 9.09
CA ALA A 75 2.66 -4.04 7.66
C ALA A 75 3.75 -2.99 7.39
N GLY A 76 4.48 -3.19 6.31
CA GLY A 76 5.56 -2.30 5.89
C GLY A 76 6.50 -2.97 4.90
N TYR A 77 7.51 -2.22 4.48
CA TYR A 77 8.53 -2.69 3.55
C TYR A 77 9.44 -3.74 4.22
N PRO A 78 9.88 -4.79 3.50
CA PRO A 78 10.58 -5.93 4.10
C PRO A 78 11.84 -5.57 4.89
N GLU A 79 12.67 -4.66 4.37
CA GLU A 79 13.93 -4.27 5.03
C GLU A 79 13.64 -3.49 6.33
N GLU A 80 12.76 -2.50 6.27
CA GLU A 80 12.39 -1.69 7.43
C GLU A 80 11.65 -2.50 8.50
N MET A 81 10.87 -3.50 8.08
CA MET A 81 10.23 -4.43 9.01
C MET A 81 11.27 -5.32 9.70
N ALA A 82 12.34 -5.72 9.01
CA ALA A 82 13.45 -6.43 9.66
C ALA A 82 14.10 -5.54 10.73
N ASP A 83 14.36 -4.27 10.41
CA ASP A 83 14.91 -3.30 11.36
C ASP A 83 13.99 -3.10 12.59
N LEU A 84 12.66 -3.00 12.39
CA LEU A 84 11.68 -2.92 13.48
C LEU A 84 11.75 -4.14 14.40
N ILE A 85 11.78 -5.34 13.82
CA ILE A 85 11.79 -6.58 14.59
C ILE A 85 13.08 -6.73 15.40
N ASP A 86 14.22 -6.29 14.84
CA ASP A 86 15.50 -6.34 15.54
C ASP A 86 15.68 -5.18 16.56
N ALA A 87 14.87 -4.12 16.48
CA ALA A 87 14.89 -3.01 17.44
C ALA A 87 14.46 -3.42 18.86
N ASN A 88 13.64 -4.46 19.00
CA ASN A 88 13.20 -4.96 20.30
C ASN A 88 13.08 -6.50 20.31
N PRO A 89 13.88 -7.23 21.11
CA PRO A 89 13.81 -8.70 21.21
C PRO A 89 12.42 -9.24 21.55
N GLY A 90 11.60 -8.44 22.25
CA GLY A 90 10.19 -8.74 22.50
C GLY A 90 9.42 -8.92 21.20
N LEU A 91 9.50 -7.97 20.26
CA LEU A 91 8.81 -8.05 18.96
C LEU A 91 9.17 -9.33 18.22
N LYS A 92 10.46 -9.68 18.15
CA LYS A 92 10.95 -10.90 17.49
C LYS A 92 10.32 -12.19 18.01
N SER A 93 10.01 -12.25 19.30
CA SER A 93 9.37 -13.42 19.90
C SER A 93 7.84 -13.46 19.75
N ARG A 94 7.18 -12.32 19.50
CA ARG A 94 5.71 -12.26 19.34
C ARG A 94 5.28 -12.26 17.87
N PHE A 95 6.04 -11.66 16.96
CA PHE A 95 5.83 -11.74 15.52
C PHE A 95 6.45 -13.02 14.94
N THR A 96 5.75 -14.14 15.13
CA THR A 96 6.23 -15.48 14.74
C THR A 96 5.90 -15.89 13.31
N ARG A 97 5.06 -15.11 12.61
CA ARG A 97 4.64 -15.37 11.23
C ARG A 97 4.91 -14.15 10.37
N THR A 98 5.62 -14.35 9.27
CA THR A 98 5.88 -13.34 8.26
C THR A 98 5.27 -13.79 6.94
N VAL A 99 4.47 -12.93 6.32
CA VAL A 99 3.92 -13.14 4.98
C VAL A 99 4.57 -12.11 4.06
N HIS A 100 5.26 -12.60 3.03
CA HIS A 100 5.90 -11.74 2.04
C HIS A 100 4.99 -11.58 0.82
N PHE A 101 4.71 -10.34 0.44
CA PHE A 101 3.98 -10.00 -0.78
C PHE A 101 4.99 -9.54 -1.83
N PRO A 102 5.34 -10.37 -2.82
CA PRO A 102 6.24 -9.96 -3.89
C PRO A 102 5.56 -8.92 -4.79
N ASP A 103 6.38 -8.13 -5.49
CA ASP A 103 5.89 -7.26 -6.55
C ASP A 103 5.24 -8.09 -7.68
N TYR A 104 4.24 -7.50 -8.34
CA TYR A 104 3.62 -8.12 -9.50
C TYR A 104 4.59 -8.20 -10.67
N THR A 105 4.55 -9.30 -11.41
CA THR A 105 5.23 -9.45 -12.70
C THR A 105 4.66 -8.47 -13.74
N ASP A 106 5.40 -8.23 -14.83
CA ASP A 106 4.93 -7.37 -15.93
C ASP A 106 3.57 -7.83 -16.47
N ASP A 107 3.39 -9.14 -16.63
CA ASP A 107 2.14 -9.74 -17.10
C ASP A 107 0.99 -9.50 -16.11
N GLU A 108 1.24 -9.58 -14.80
CA GLU A 108 0.24 -9.28 -13.78
C GLU A 108 -0.12 -7.79 -13.76
N LEU A 109 0.84 -6.88 -13.96
CA LEU A 109 0.57 -5.45 -14.06
C LEU A 109 -0.28 -5.12 -15.31
N VAL A 110 0.00 -5.75 -16.45
CA VAL A 110 -0.82 -5.66 -17.66
C VAL A 110 -2.23 -6.20 -17.40
N ALA A 111 -2.34 -7.35 -16.74
CA ALA A 111 -3.64 -7.93 -16.40
C ALA A 111 -4.46 -7.04 -15.46
N ILE A 112 -3.82 -6.35 -14.51
CA ILE A 112 -4.48 -5.36 -13.65
C ILE A 112 -5.01 -4.19 -14.49
N PHE A 113 -4.25 -3.69 -15.47
CA PHE A 113 -4.72 -2.62 -16.36
C PHE A 113 -5.94 -3.08 -17.16
N GLN A 114 -5.88 -4.28 -17.76
CA GLN A 114 -7.01 -4.85 -18.52
C GLN A 114 -8.24 -5.02 -17.64
N LEU A 115 -8.08 -5.47 -16.40
CA LEU A 115 -9.17 -5.57 -15.42
C LEU A 115 -9.79 -4.19 -15.10
N LEU A 116 -9.00 -3.12 -15.02
CA LEU A 116 -9.50 -1.76 -14.87
C LEU A 116 -10.25 -1.32 -16.13
N GLY A 117 -9.73 -1.64 -17.32
CA GLY A 117 -10.40 -1.42 -18.60
C GLY A 117 -11.78 -2.06 -18.63
N ASP A 118 -11.86 -3.37 -18.40
CA ASP A 118 -13.11 -4.13 -18.40
C ASP A 118 -14.15 -3.56 -17.43
N ARG A 119 -13.73 -3.19 -16.21
CA ARG A 119 -14.62 -2.60 -15.19
C ARG A 119 -15.17 -1.25 -15.61
N ASN A 120 -14.39 -0.46 -16.34
CA ASN A 120 -14.77 0.87 -16.80
C ASN A 120 -15.26 0.88 -18.27
N ARG A 121 -15.44 -0.30 -18.88
CA ARG A 121 -15.88 -0.50 -20.27
C ARG A 121 -14.93 0.10 -21.32
N TYR A 122 -13.63 0.04 -21.03
CA TYR A 122 -12.57 0.35 -21.98
C TYR A 122 -11.95 -0.92 -22.53
N LEU A 123 -11.69 -0.91 -23.83
CA LEU A 123 -10.92 -1.91 -24.56
C LEU A 123 -9.55 -1.31 -24.93
N LEU A 124 -8.55 -2.16 -25.01
CA LEU A 124 -7.24 -1.82 -25.58
C LEU A 124 -7.21 -2.31 -27.02
N SER A 125 -6.79 -1.46 -27.96
CA SER A 125 -6.35 -1.94 -29.26
C SER A 125 -5.00 -2.68 -29.13
N ASP A 126 -4.65 -3.47 -30.15
CA ASP A 126 -3.43 -4.30 -30.12
C ASP A 126 -2.14 -3.47 -29.96
N ASP A 127 -2.09 -2.29 -30.56
CA ASP A 127 -0.99 -1.33 -30.45
C ASP A 127 -0.94 -0.68 -29.06
N ALA A 128 -2.09 -0.38 -28.43
CA ALA A 128 -2.16 0.10 -27.06
C ALA A 128 -1.65 -0.94 -26.06
N LEU A 129 -2.02 -2.20 -26.25
CA LEU A 129 -1.51 -3.30 -25.43
C LEU A 129 0.00 -3.47 -25.56
N ALA A 130 0.54 -3.33 -26.78
CA ALA A 130 1.98 -3.37 -27.02
C ALA A 130 2.70 -2.19 -26.35
N ALA A 131 2.15 -0.98 -26.46
CA ALA A 131 2.69 0.22 -25.81
C ALA A 131 2.67 0.10 -24.27
N LEU A 132 1.56 -0.38 -23.70
CA LEU A 132 1.40 -0.64 -22.27
C LEU A 132 2.44 -1.63 -21.75
N ARG A 133 2.63 -2.75 -22.44
CA ARG A 133 3.65 -3.75 -22.10
C ARG A 133 5.05 -3.15 -22.11
N HIS A 134 5.38 -2.40 -23.17
CA HIS A 134 6.68 -1.77 -23.27
C HIS A 134 6.94 -0.81 -22.11
N LEU A 135 5.97 0.05 -21.79
CA LEU A 135 6.07 1.02 -20.71
C LEU A 135 6.27 0.34 -19.35
N ILE A 136 5.46 -0.68 -19.04
CA ILE A 136 5.59 -1.47 -17.80
C ILE A 136 6.98 -2.10 -17.70
N THR A 137 7.50 -2.68 -18.79
CA THR A 137 8.80 -3.36 -18.78
C THR A 137 9.98 -2.41 -18.59
N ILE A 138 9.90 -1.17 -19.07
CA ILE A 138 10.98 -0.19 -18.91
C ILE A 138 10.89 0.59 -17.59
N GLU A 139 9.77 0.48 -16.86
CA GLU A 139 9.55 1.20 -15.62
C GLU A 139 10.50 0.70 -14.51
N PRO A 140 11.31 1.58 -13.90
CA PRO A 140 12.22 1.19 -12.83
C PRO A 140 11.48 0.71 -11.57
N ARG A 141 11.65 -0.57 -11.24
CA ARG A 141 11.15 -1.17 -9.99
C ARG A 141 12.05 -0.82 -8.81
N THR A 142 12.00 0.44 -8.41
CA THR A 142 12.76 0.97 -7.26
C THR A 142 12.04 0.73 -5.93
N ARG A 143 12.73 0.99 -4.81
CA ARG A 143 12.13 0.91 -3.46
C ARG A 143 10.89 1.81 -3.40
N GLY A 144 9.75 1.23 -3.04
CA GLY A 144 8.47 1.94 -3.02
C GLY A 144 7.71 1.93 -4.34
N PHE A 145 8.06 1.05 -5.29
CA PHE A 145 7.27 0.87 -6.51
C PHE A 145 5.80 0.58 -6.17
N GLY A 146 4.91 1.44 -6.68
CA GLY A 146 3.50 1.45 -6.29
C GLY A 146 2.67 0.27 -6.79
N ASN A 147 3.22 -0.64 -7.60
CA ASN A 147 2.54 -1.83 -8.12
C ASN A 147 1.16 -1.49 -8.74
N ALA A 148 0.06 -2.00 -8.19
CA ALA A 148 -1.29 -1.72 -8.66
C ALA A 148 -1.65 -0.22 -8.62
N ARG A 149 -1.03 0.58 -7.73
CA ARG A 149 -1.19 2.04 -7.72
C ARG A 149 -0.57 2.68 -8.96
N PHE A 150 0.61 2.21 -9.37
CA PHE A 150 1.23 2.66 -10.62
C PHE A 150 0.34 2.37 -11.83
N VAL A 151 -0.18 1.14 -11.93
CA VAL A 151 -1.08 0.74 -13.02
C VAL A 151 -2.39 1.54 -13.02
N ARG A 152 -2.94 1.84 -11.84
CA ARG A 152 -4.13 2.70 -11.73
C ARG A 152 -3.86 4.10 -12.25
N ASN A 153 -2.75 4.72 -11.84
CA ASN A 153 -2.39 6.05 -12.32
C ASN A 153 -2.17 6.04 -13.84
N LEU A 154 -1.52 5.00 -14.36
CA LEU A 154 -1.33 4.82 -15.81
C LEU A 154 -2.66 4.71 -16.56
N PHE A 155 -3.63 3.98 -16.00
CA PHE A 155 -4.97 3.86 -16.56
C PHE A 155 -5.74 5.19 -16.53
N GLU A 156 -5.66 5.93 -15.43
CA GLU A 156 -6.27 7.26 -15.31
C GLU A 156 -5.68 8.27 -16.30
N THR A 157 -4.36 8.27 -16.47
CA THR A 157 -3.66 9.06 -17.50
C THR A 157 -4.12 8.67 -18.91
N ALA A 158 -4.25 7.38 -19.19
CA ALA A 158 -4.71 6.93 -20.51
C ALA A 158 -6.13 7.39 -20.84
N ILE A 159 -7.05 7.37 -19.87
CA ILE A 159 -8.40 7.92 -20.06
C ILE A 159 -8.34 9.44 -20.33
N ALA A 160 -7.50 10.18 -19.61
CA ALA A 160 -7.35 11.62 -19.82
C ALA A 160 -6.79 11.94 -21.22
N HIS A 161 -5.84 11.14 -21.70
CA HIS A 161 -5.27 11.28 -23.04
C HIS A 161 -6.29 10.94 -24.12
N GLN A 162 -7.07 9.88 -23.95
CA GLN A 162 -8.16 9.54 -24.85
C GLN A 162 -9.19 10.67 -24.94
N ALA A 163 -9.62 11.23 -23.80
CA ALA A 163 -10.53 12.36 -23.78
C ALA A 163 -9.97 13.56 -24.57
N THR A 164 -8.67 13.85 -24.42
CA THR A 164 -7.99 14.92 -25.16
C THR A 164 -7.92 14.63 -26.67
N ARG A 165 -7.63 13.37 -27.05
CA ARG A 165 -7.57 12.91 -28.44
C ARG A 165 -8.93 12.98 -29.14
N LEU A 166 -10.02 12.69 -28.42
CA LEU A 166 -11.38 12.68 -28.96
C LEU A 166 -12.07 14.06 -28.91
N ALA A 167 -11.64 14.98 -28.05
CA ALA A 167 -12.19 16.33 -27.93
C ALA A 167 -12.38 17.12 -29.24
N PRO A 168 -11.48 17.04 -30.25
CA PRO A 168 -11.67 17.75 -31.51
C PRO A 168 -12.67 17.05 -32.48
N LEU A 169 -13.14 15.85 -32.17
CA LEU A 169 -14.10 15.12 -33.01
C LEU A 169 -15.52 15.65 -32.78
N ALA A 170 -16.23 15.97 -33.86
CA ALA A 170 -17.60 16.49 -33.77
C ALA A 170 -18.63 15.41 -33.34
N ASP A 171 -18.38 14.15 -33.70
CA ASP A 171 -19.26 13.01 -33.43
C ASP A 171 -18.41 11.73 -33.31
N PRO A 172 -17.76 11.48 -32.15
CA PRO A 172 -16.98 10.27 -31.95
C PRO A 172 -17.88 9.04 -31.88
N THR A 173 -17.45 7.93 -32.49
CA THR A 173 -18.20 6.68 -32.45
C THR A 173 -18.16 6.03 -31.08
N ASP A 174 -19.14 5.18 -30.76
CA ASP A 174 -19.12 4.36 -29.53
C ASP A 174 -17.82 3.57 -29.38
N GLU A 175 -17.32 3.00 -30.49
CA GLU A 175 -16.05 2.28 -30.53
C GLU A 175 -14.87 3.18 -30.16
N GLN A 176 -14.82 4.41 -30.66
CA GLN A 176 -13.78 5.38 -30.30
C GLN A 176 -13.85 5.78 -28.83
N LEU A 177 -15.06 5.97 -28.31
CA LEU A 177 -15.30 6.32 -26.91
C LEU A 177 -14.88 5.20 -25.95
N THR A 178 -14.95 3.94 -26.37
CA THR A 178 -14.60 2.79 -25.54
C THR A 178 -13.21 2.21 -25.81
N THR A 179 -12.46 2.70 -26.80
CA THR A 179 -11.16 2.10 -27.18
C THR A 179 -9.99 3.03 -26.87
N LEU A 180 -9.06 2.54 -26.03
CA LEU A 180 -7.76 3.13 -25.81
C LEU A 180 -6.79 2.66 -26.90
N THR A 181 -6.05 3.60 -27.46
CA THR A 181 -5.05 3.40 -28.52
C THR A 181 -3.63 3.66 -28.01
N ALA A 182 -2.61 3.34 -28.81
CA ALA A 182 -1.22 3.56 -28.41
C ALA A 182 -0.93 5.03 -28.02
N ASP A 183 -1.57 6.00 -28.70
CA ASP A 183 -1.42 7.43 -28.41
C ASP A 183 -1.93 7.84 -27.02
N ASP A 184 -2.79 7.01 -26.41
CA ASP A 184 -3.33 7.27 -25.09
C ASP A 184 -2.38 6.77 -23.98
N ILE A 185 -1.46 5.84 -24.31
CA ILE A 185 -0.56 5.22 -23.34
C ILE A 185 0.72 6.05 -23.22
N ALA A 186 0.90 6.69 -22.07
CA ALA A 186 2.07 7.52 -21.79
C ALA A 186 2.60 7.30 -20.37
N PRO A 187 3.88 7.61 -20.11
CA PRO A 187 4.45 7.57 -18.76
C PRO A 187 3.63 8.42 -17.79
N VAL A 188 3.52 7.96 -16.55
CA VAL A 188 2.91 8.72 -15.48
C VAL A 188 3.96 9.68 -14.94
N ASP A 189 3.70 10.98 -14.97
CA ASP A 189 4.57 11.95 -14.29
C ASP A 189 4.57 11.65 -12.78
N ALA A 190 5.76 11.55 -12.20
CA ALA A 190 5.99 11.26 -10.78
C ALA A 190 5.74 12.47 -9.86
#